data_AF-A0A528CGT5-F1
#
_entry.id   AF-A0A528CGT5-F1
#
_cell.length_a   1.000
_cell.length_b   1.000
_cell.length_c   1.000
_cell.angle_alpha   90.00
_cell.angle_beta   90.00
_cell.angle_gamma   90.00
#
_symmetry.space_group_name_H-M   'P 1'
#
loop_
_entity.id
_entity.type
_entity.pdbx_description
1 polymer ?
#
loop_
_entity_poly.entity_id
_entity_poly.type
_entity_poly.pdbx_seq_one_letter_code
_entity_poly.pdbx_strand_id
1 'polypeptide(L)'
;IVSMGSDAPGKRELPSELFPRARLFCDLLSQSVQIGEFQHVRDEIDAGVLAVTPIGDVIEKRAPGRRFDNEITVFDSSGISLQDLYMADALIRARTSHR
;
A
#
# COMPACT_ATOMS: atom_id res chain seq x y z
N ILE A 1 -1.06 2.70 -10.88
CA ILE A 1 -1.26 1.25 -10.88
C ILE A 1 -1.57 0.84 -9.45
N VAL A 2 -2.55 -0.05 -9.28
CA VAL A 2 -2.89 -0.62 -7.97
C VAL A 2 -2.69 -2.13 -8.09
N SER A 3 -1.97 -2.72 -7.14
CA SER A 3 -1.82 -4.16 -6.95
C SER A 3 -2.60 -4.56 -5.70
N MET A 4 -3.43 -5.59 -5.81
CA MET A 4 -4.32 -6.04 -4.74
C MET A 4 -4.18 -7.55 -4.46
N GLY A 5 -3.67 -8.31 -5.42
CA GLY A 5 -3.70 -9.77 -5.43
C GLY A 5 -2.47 -10.44 -4.82
N SER A 6 -1.41 -9.68 -4.56
CA SER A 6 -0.21 -10.17 -3.87
C SER A 6 -0.39 -10.06 -2.37
N ASP A 7 -0.91 -11.14 -1.80
CA ASP A 7 -1.24 -11.30 -0.37
C ASP A 7 -0.56 -12.54 0.25
N ALA A 8 0.44 -13.10 -0.44
CA ALA A 8 1.17 -14.29 0.01
C ALA A 8 2.62 -14.30 -0.52
N PRO A 9 3.54 -15.00 0.17
CA PRO A 9 4.91 -15.16 -0.30
C PRO A 9 4.98 -15.72 -1.73
N GLY A 10 5.79 -15.09 -2.57
CA GLY A 10 6.00 -15.46 -3.97
C GLY A 10 4.93 -14.98 -4.95
N LYS A 11 3.75 -14.55 -4.49
CA LYS A 11 2.74 -13.94 -5.38
C LYS A 11 3.26 -12.61 -5.93
N ARG A 12 2.94 -12.34 -7.20
CA ARG A 12 3.38 -11.15 -7.92
C ARG A 12 2.38 -10.82 -9.02
N GLU A 13 2.00 -9.55 -9.11
CA GLU A 13 1.17 -9.01 -10.19
C GLU A 13 1.97 -8.09 -11.13
N LEU A 14 2.99 -7.40 -10.61
CA LEU A 14 3.73 -6.38 -11.35
C LEU A 14 5.20 -6.79 -11.62
N PRO A 15 5.78 -6.35 -12.75
CA PRO A 15 7.20 -6.56 -13.03
C PRO A 15 8.08 -5.69 -12.11
N SER A 16 9.14 -6.25 -11.52
CA SER A 16 10.03 -5.55 -10.58
C SER A 16 10.69 -4.31 -11.19
N GLU A 17 10.91 -4.31 -12.51
CA GLU A 17 11.51 -3.20 -13.27
C GLU A 17 10.62 -1.94 -13.28
N LEU A 18 9.35 -2.07 -12.88
CA LEU A 18 8.44 -0.93 -12.69
C LEU A 18 8.82 -0.08 -11.47
N PHE A 19 9.29 -0.72 -10.39
CA PHE A 19 9.39 -0.06 -9.09
C PHE A 19 10.42 1.08 -9.06
N PRO A 20 11.63 0.97 -9.66
CA PRO A 20 12.57 2.08 -9.75
C PRO A 20 12.07 3.27 -10.57
N ARG A 21 11.01 3.10 -11.37
CA ARG A 21 10.44 4.11 -12.26
C ARG A 21 9.16 4.73 -11.71
N ALA A 22 8.72 4.31 -10.52
CA ALA A 22 7.47 4.70 -9.91
C ALA A 22 7.66 5.26 -8.50
N ARG A 23 6.72 6.10 -8.08
CA ARG A 23 6.53 6.45 -6.68
C ARG A 23 5.71 5.34 -6.01
N LEU A 24 6.28 4.74 -4.97
CA LEU A 24 5.78 3.52 -4.35
C LEU A 24 4.98 3.84 -3.08
N PHE A 25 3.80 3.26 -2.99
CA PHE A 25 2.90 3.40 -1.85
C PHE A 25 2.40 2.04 -1.40
N CYS A 26 2.08 1.89 -0.11
CA CYS A 26 1.49 0.67 0.42
C CYS A 26 0.48 0.95 1.55
N ASP A 27 -0.31 -0.05 1.93
CA ASP A 27 -1.09 0.00 3.18
C ASP A 27 -0.17 0.09 4.40
N LEU A 28 0.67 -0.93 4.58
CA LEU A 28 1.55 -1.13 5.71
C LEU A 28 2.88 -1.72 5.22
N LEU A 29 3.97 -0.98 5.45
CA LEU A 29 5.28 -1.34 4.93
C LEU A 29 5.74 -2.73 5.39
N SER A 30 5.60 -3.01 6.69
CA SER A 30 6.05 -4.29 7.28
C SER A 30 5.37 -5.51 6.67
N GLN A 31 4.13 -5.39 6.21
CA GLN A 31 3.40 -6.47 5.56
C GLN A 31 3.68 -6.52 4.05
N SER A 32 3.73 -5.37 3.39
CA SER A 32 4.01 -5.25 1.97
C SER A 32 5.36 -5.88 1.58
N VAL A 33 6.40 -5.69 2.40
CA VAL A 33 7.72 -6.32 2.17
C VAL A 33 7.78 -7.81 2.53
N GLN A 34 6.73 -8.39 3.10
CA GLN A 34 6.66 -9.79 3.48
C GLN A 34 5.79 -10.62 2.55
N ILE A 35 4.61 -10.10 2.20
CA ILE A 35 3.59 -10.83 1.43
C ILE A 35 3.00 -10.02 0.26
N GLY A 36 3.30 -8.72 0.20
CA GLY A 36 2.85 -7.79 -0.85
C GLY A 36 3.74 -7.80 -2.09
N GLU A 37 3.55 -6.85 -3.01
CA GLU A 37 4.42 -6.67 -4.18
C GLU A 37 5.86 -6.33 -3.79
N PHE A 38 6.05 -5.56 -2.72
CA PHE A 38 7.38 -5.05 -2.36
C PHE A 38 8.26 -6.10 -1.68
N GLN A 39 7.76 -7.32 -1.43
CA GLN A 39 8.60 -8.46 -1.03
C GLN A 39 9.70 -8.75 -2.07
N HIS A 40 9.46 -8.41 -3.35
CA HIS A 40 10.37 -8.67 -4.46
C HIS A 40 11.47 -7.63 -4.64
N VAL A 41 11.43 -6.54 -3.87
CA VAL A 41 12.46 -5.47 -3.86
C VAL A 41 12.79 -5.04 -2.43
N ARG A 42 12.66 -5.97 -1.49
CA ARG A 42 12.91 -5.71 -0.08
C ARG A 42 14.34 -5.27 0.17
N ASP A 43 15.31 -5.92 -0.48
CA ASP A 43 16.72 -5.61 -0.29
C ASP A 43 17.05 -4.17 -0.72
N GLU A 44 16.44 -3.69 -1.82
CA GLU A 44 16.57 -2.31 -2.29
C GLU A 44 15.88 -1.31 -1.35
N ILE A 45 14.78 -1.69 -0.71
CA ILE A 45 14.11 -0.87 0.31
C ILE A 45 14.95 -0.80 1.59
N ASP A 46 15.45 -1.94 2.07
CA ASP A 46 16.27 -2.04 3.27
C ASP A 46 17.62 -1.31 3.09
N ALA A 47 18.16 -1.29 1.86
CA ALA A 47 19.33 -0.51 1.47
C ALA A 47 19.04 1.00 1.24
N GLY A 48 17.78 1.43 1.31
CA GLY A 48 17.37 2.81 1.07
C GLY A 48 17.44 3.27 -0.39
N VAL A 49 17.59 2.34 -1.33
CA VAL A 49 17.59 2.60 -2.78
C VAL A 49 16.17 2.91 -3.27
N LEU A 50 15.18 2.19 -2.75
CA LEU A 50 13.76 2.42 -3.01
C LEU A 50 13.06 2.94 -1.75
N ALA A 51 12.25 3.99 -1.93
CA ALA A 51 11.43 4.54 -0.86
C ALA A 51 9.96 4.17 -1.08
N VAL A 52 9.35 3.59 -0.05
CA VAL A 52 7.93 3.24 -0.02
C VAL A 52 7.23 4.12 1.01
N THR A 53 6.13 4.76 0.61
CA THR A 53 5.35 5.65 1.48
C THR A 53 4.03 4.99 1.89
N PRO A 54 3.76 4.76 3.18
CA PRO A 54 2.44 4.34 3.63
C PRO A 54 1.35 5.32 3.19
N ILE A 55 0.22 4.83 2.66
CA ILE A 55 -0.86 5.70 2.17
C ILE A 55 -1.44 6.58 3.29
N GLY A 56 -1.37 6.13 4.54
CA GLY A 56 -1.73 6.92 5.72
C GLY A 56 -0.94 8.22 5.83
N ASP A 57 0.36 8.21 5.50
CA ASP A 57 1.17 9.43 5.51
C ASP A 57 0.73 10.44 4.44
N VAL A 58 0.21 9.96 3.31
CA VAL A 58 -0.36 10.83 2.27
C VAL A 58 -1.68 11.42 2.73
N ILE A 59 -2.56 10.60 3.29
CA ILE A 59 -3.87 11.03 3.80
C ILE A 59 -3.72 12.08 4.90
N GLU A 60 -2.77 11.88 5.81
CA GLU A 60 -2.46 12.78 6.92
C GLU A 60 -1.52 13.94 6.53
N LYS A 61 -1.21 14.09 5.23
CA LYS A 61 -0.36 15.16 4.66
C LYS A 61 1.07 15.20 5.22
N ARG A 62 1.57 14.10 5.78
CA ARG A 62 2.97 13.93 6.19
C ARG A 62 3.89 13.63 5.02
N ALA A 63 3.35 13.08 3.93
CA ALA A 63 4.06 12.83 2.69
C ALA A 63 3.24 13.29 1.47
N PRO A 64 3.89 13.73 0.38
CA PRO A 64 3.16 14.06 -0.84
C PRO A 64 2.68 12.77 -1.54
N GLY A 65 1.49 12.84 -2.11
CA GLY A 65 0.98 11.83 -3.05
C GLY A 65 1.66 11.96 -4.41
N ARG A 66 0.87 11.96 -5.49
CA ARG A 66 1.35 12.31 -6.83
C ARG A 66 1.84 13.76 -6.87
N ARG A 67 3.00 14.00 -7.49
CA ARG A 67 3.63 15.33 -7.57
C ARG A 67 3.49 15.99 -8.94
N PHE A 68 3.39 15.20 -9.99
CA PHE A 68 3.29 15.67 -11.38
C PHE A 68 2.46 14.69 -12.23
N ASP A 69 1.90 15.20 -13.34
CA ASP A 69 0.90 14.47 -14.12
C ASP A 69 1.45 13.18 -14.74
N ASN A 70 2.70 13.19 -15.18
CA ASN A 70 3.35 12.02 -15.79
C ASN A 70 4.05 11.08 -14.79
N GLU A 71 3.88 11.27 -13.47
CA GLU A 71 4.47 10.38 -12.47
C GLU A 71 3.82 8.99 -12.53
N ILE A 72 4.62 7.93 -12.59
CA ILE A 72 4.06 6.60 -12.37
C ILE A 72 3.89 6.43 -10.85
N THR A 73 2.70 6.05 -10.41
CA THR A 73 2.44 5.72 -9.01
C THR A 73 2.01 4.26 -8.92
N VAL A 74 2.59 3.53 -7.97
CA VAL A 74 2.23 2.14 -7.65
C VAL A 74 1.73 2.13 -6.21
N PHE A 75 0.54 1.57 -6.01
CA PHE A 75 0.01 1.29 -4.68
C PHE A 75 -0.11 -0.23 -4.52
N ASP A 76 0.58 -0.76 -3.52
CA ASP A 76 0.54 -2.17 -3.13
C ASP A 76 -0.35 -2.35 -1.90
N SER A 77 -1.43 -3.10 -2.08
CA SER A 77 -2.43 -3.36 -1.06
C SER A 77 -2.51 -4.86 -0.80
N SER A 78 -2.08 -5.27 0.39
CA SER A 78 -2.23 -6.66 0.88
C SER A 78 -3.41 -6.80 1.85
N GLY A 79 -4.08 -5.68 2.19
CA GLY A 79 -5.17 -5.64 3.16
C GLY A 79 -4.69 -5.76 4.60
N ILE A 80 -5.15 -4.86 5.48
CA ILE A 80 -4.79 -4.90 6.91
C ILE A 80 -6.05 -5.00 7.76
N SER A 81 -5.99 -5.78 8.84
CA SER A 81 -7.13 -6.00 9.75
C SER A 81 -7.71 -4.72 10.33
N LEU A 82 -6.91 -3.64 10.41
CA LEU A 82 -7.38 -2.33 10.82
C LEU A 82 -8.48 -1.79 9.89
N GLN A 83 -8.36 -1.98 8.58
CA GLN A 83 -9.35 -1.54 7.60
C GLN A 83 -10.69 -2.28 7.83
N ASP A 84 -10.64 -3.59 8.06
CA ASP A 84 -11.82 -4.41 8.36
C ASP A 84 -12.51 -3.97 9.66
N LEU A 85 -11.73 -3.70 10.70
CA LEU A 85 -12.25 -3.27 12.00
C LEU A 85 -12.99 -1.93 11.90
N TYR A 86 -12.43 -0.95 11.18
CA TYR A 86 -13.08 0.34 10.96
C TYR A 86 -14.37 0.20 10.15
N MET A 87 -14.39 -0.68 9.15
CA MET A 87 -15.61 -0.96 8.38
C MET A 87 -16.68 -1.65 9.23
N ALA A 88 -16.30 -2.60 10.08
CA ALA A 88 -17.22 -3.23 11.01
C ALA A 88 -17.84 -2.21 11.99
N ASP A 89 -17.03 -1.34 12.60
CA ASP A 89 -17.52 -0.27 13.50
C ASP A 89 -18.47 0.70 12.78
N ALA A 90 -18.10 1.14 11.57
CA ALA A 90 -18.95 2.02 10.76
C ALA A 90 -20.33 1.41 10.47
N LEU A 91 -20.38 0.12 10.13
CA LEU A 91 -21.64 -0.61 9.89
C LEU A 91 -22.48 -0.75 11.16
N ILE A 92 -21.86 -1.05 12.31
CA ILE A 92 -22.55 -1.14 13.60
C ILE A 92 -23.18 0.22 13.94
N ARG A 93 -22.43 1.32 13.82
CA ARG A 93 -22.92 2.68 14.08
C ARG A 93 -24.08 3.05 13.16
N ALA A 94 -23.94 2.83 11.86
CA ALA A 94 -24.98 3.11 10.88
C ALA A 94 -26.29 2.37 11.24
N ARG A 95 -26.20 1.10 11.64
CA ARG A 95 -27.37 0.33 12.10
C ARG A 95 -28.01 0.93 13.36
N THR A 96 -27.22 1.39 14.32
CA THR A 96 -27.74 1.97 15.57
C THR A 96 -28.39 3.35 15.37
N SER A 97 -27.95 4.14 14.39
CA SER A 97 -28.53 5.45 14.07
C SER A 97 -29.84 5.38 13.27
N HIS A 98 -30.21 4.21 12.74
CA HIS A 98 -31.48 3.95 12.04
C HIS A 98 -32.52 3.23 12.91
N ARG A 99 -32.30 3.19 14.23
CA ARG A 99 -33.28 2.77 15.24
C ARG A 99 -33.70 3.98 16.07
#